data_AF-A0A1G3BEG9-F1
#
_entry.id   AF-A0A1G3BEG9-F1
#
_cell.length_a   1.000
_cell.length_b   1.000
_cell.length_c   1.000
_cell.angle_alpha   90.00
_cell.angle_beta   90.00
_cell.angle_gamma   90.00
#
_symmetry.space_group_name_H-M   'P 1'
#
loop_
_entity.id
_entity.type
_entity.pdbx_description
1 polymer ?
#
loop_
_entity_poly.entity_id
_entity_poly.type
_entity_poly.pdbx_seq_one_letter_code
_entity_poly.pdbx_strand_id
1 'polypeptide(L)'
;GSSCMNRTILEFQKEIYSIAIEKGFYEERRNIPTKLMLIVSEISEAMEADRSGKRMVKSIDVVNGWHFVNDFIPYFENHCKDTFEDELADAVIRILDLAEYEGINLEAHIIAKIRYNKTRDIKHGGKKY
;
A
#
# COMPACT_ATOMS: atom_id res chain seq x y z
N GLY A 1 -7.65 -23.31 16.25
CA GLY A 1 -6.58 -22.45 15.76
C GLY A 1 -7.11 -21.68 14.59
N SER A 2 -7.21 -20.35 14.71
CA SER A 2 -7.78 -19.49 13.68
C SER A 2 -6.93 -19.59 12.42
N SER A 3 -7.45 -20.24 11.39
CA SER A 3 -6.91 -20.14 10.04
C SER A 3 -7.08 -18.69 9.60
N CYS A 4 -6.02 -17.89 9.69
CA CYS A 4 -5.98 -16.61 9.00
C CYS A 4 -6.17 -16.92 7.51
N MET A 5 -7.33 -16.57 6.94
CA MET A 5 -7.52 -16.66 5.50
C MET A 5 -6.55 -15.68 4.85
N ASN A 6 -5.55 -16.19 4.14
CA ASN A 6 -4.66 -15.36 3.35
C ASN A 6 -5.49 -14.66 2.27
N ARG A 7 -5.65 -13.34 2.40
CA ARG A 7 -6.31 -12.50 1.39
C ARG A 7 -5.40 -12.33 0.18
N THR A 8 -6.01 -12.31 -0.99
CA THR A 8 -5.38 -12.03 -2.29
C THR A 8 -5.22 -10.52 -2.51
N ILE A 9 -4.34 -10.13 -3.45
CA ILE A 9 -4.20 -8.71 -3.83
C ILE A 9 -5.52 -8.20 -4.44
N LEU A 10 -6.23 -9.06 -5.17
CA LEU A 10 -7.51 -8.72 -5.77
C LEU A 10 -8.60 -8.47 -4.72
N GLU A 11 -8.61 -9.21 -3.62
CA GLU A 11 -9.54 -8.96 -2.50
C GLU A 11 -9.25 -7.62 -1.82
N PHE A 12 -7.98 -7.32 -1.53
CA PHE A 12 -7.58 -6.01 -1.00
C PHE A 12 -7.97 -4.87 -1.93
N GLN A 13 -7.72 -5.03 -3.23
CA GLN A 13 -8.07 -4.06 -4.26
C GLN A 13 -9.55 -3.67 -4.22
N LYS A 14 -10.44 -4.67 -4.14
CA LYS A 14 -11.89 -4.45 -4.05
C LYS A 14 -12.31 -3.80 -2.74
N GLU A 15 -11.74 -4.24 -1.62
CA GLU A 15 -12.04 -3.72 -0.29
C GLU A 15 -11.65 -2.23 -0.17
N ILE A 16 -10.43 -1.89 -0.60
CA ILE A 16 -9.91 -0.52 -0.61
C ILE A 16 -10.81 0.41 -1.43
N TYR A 17 -11.17 -0.02 -2.65
CA TYR A 17 -12.03 0.78 -3.51
C TYR A 17 -13.44 0.96 -2.92
N SER A 18 -14.01 -0.08 -2.31
CA SER A 18 -15.31 0.03 -1.61
C SER A 18 -15.25 1.08 -0.50
N ILE A 19 -14.21 1.05 0.33
CA ILE A 19 -14.00 2.05 1.38
C ILE A 19 -13.86 3.45 0.76
N ALA A 20 -13.12 3.59 -0.34
CA ALA A 20 -12.94 4.88 -0.99
C ALA A 20 -14.26 5.46 -1.54
N ILE A 21 -15.15 4.60 -2.07
CA ILE A 21 -16.51 4.99 -2.47
C ILE A 21 -17.33 5.45 -1.27
N GLU A 22 -17.33 4.68 -0.17
CA GLU A 22 -18.06 5.02 1.07
C GLU A 22 -17.60 6.35 1.69
N LYS A 23 -16.33 6.71 1.49
CA LYS A 23 -15.73 7.97 1.93
C LYS A 23 -15.91 9.14 0.95
N GLY A 24 -16.61 8.93 -0.17
CA GLY A 24 -16.94 9.98 -1.14
C GLY A 24 -15.78 10.39 -2.06
N PHE A 25 -14.70 9.61 -2.15
CA PHE A 25 -13.53 9.97 -2.98
C PHE A 25 -13.80 9.98 -4.49
N TYR A 26 -14.97 9.49 -4.91
CA TYR A 26 -15.39 9.37 -6.31
C TYR A 26 -16.69 10.12 -6.63
N GLU A 27 -17.18 11.00 -5.74
CA GLU A 27 -18.34 11.85 -6.03
C GLU A 27 -18.04 12.83 -7.18
N GLU A 28 -16.79 13.28 -7.28
CA GLU A 28 -16.28 14.07 -8.39
C GLU A 28 -15.31 13.25 -9.25
N ARG A 29 -15.35 13.47 -10.57
CA ARG A 29 -14.44 12.80 -11.50
C ARG A 29 -13.02 13.35 -11.34
N ARG A 30 -12.18 12.63 -10.60
CA ARG A 30 -10.71 12.82 -10.62
C ARG A 30 -10.12 12.16 -11.86
N ASN A 31 -9.21 12.85 -12.54
CA ASN A 31 -8.52 12.27 -13.70
C ASN A 31 -7.33 11.39 -13.25
N ILE A 32 -6.92 10.47 -14.13
CA ILE A 32 -5.81 9.54 -13.88
C ILE A 32 -4.52 10.27 -13.45
N PRO A 33 -4.09 11.38 -14.10
CA PRO A 33 -2.92 12.15 -13.65
C PRO A 33 -2.97 12.56 -12.17
N THR A 34 -4.11 13.02 -11.67
CA THR A 34 -4.24 13.38 -10.25
C THR A 34 -4.00 12.17 -9.35
N LYS A 35 -4.58 11.00 -9.67
CA LYS A 35 -4.38 9.77 -8.90
C LYS A 35 -2.93 9.30 -8.94
N LEU A 36 -2.28 9.39 -10.10
CA LEU A 36 -0.86 9.07 -10.24
C LEU A 36 0.02 9.99 -9.39
N MET A 37 -0.27 11.29 -9.35
CA MET A 37 0.49 12.24 -8.52
C MET A 37 0.30 12.00 -7.02
N LEU A 38 -0.88 11.55 -6.59
CA LEU A 38 -1.08 11.11 -5.21
C LEU A 38 -0.24 9.88 -4.86
N ILE A 39 -0.05 8.94 -5.78
CA ILE A 39 0.88 7.81 -5.54
C ILE A 39 2.33 8.33 -5.40
N VAL A 40 2.72 9.28 -6.24
CA VAL A 40 4.07 9.88 -6.19
C VAL A 40 4.31 10.65 -4.89
N SER A 41 3.30 11.31 -4.33
CA SER A 41 3.45 11.99 -3.03
C SER A 41 3.76 11.01 -1.91
N GLU A 42 3.04 9.88 -1.80
CA GLU A 42 3.32 8.87 -0.75
C GLU A 42 4.74 8.30 -0.86
N ILE A 43 5.23 8.08 -2.08
CA ILE A 43 6.62 7.63 -2.28
C ILE A 43 7.63 8.71 -1.85
N SER A 44 7.28 9.99 -2.01
CA SER A 44 8.10 11.11 -1.55
C SER A 44 8.08 11.24 -0.03
N GLU A 45 6.93 10.98 0.61
CA GLU A 45 6.74 10.93 2.06
C GLU A 45 7.53 9.77 2.67
N ALA A 46 7.50 8.58 2.05
CA ALA A 46 8.35 7.46 2.43
C ALA A 46 9.84 7.83 2.40
N MET A 47 10.30 8.47 1.32
CA MET A 47 11.68 8.94 1.23
C MET A 47 12.04 9.92 2.36
N GLU A 48 11.14 10.84 2.69
CA GLU A 48 11.32 11.81 3.78
C GLU A 48 11.34 11.13 5.15
N ALA A 49 10.47 10.15 5.38
CA ALA A 49 10.45 9.34 6.59
C ALA A 49 11.76 8.55 6.76
N ASP A 50 12.28 7.93 5.69
CA ASP A 50 13.58 7.26 5.68
C ASP A 50 14.72 8.22 6.01
N ARG A 51 14.75 9.39 5.35
CA ARG A 51 15.76 10.44 5.60
C ARG A 51 15.74 10.95 7.04
N SER A 52 14.56 11.03 7.65
CA SER A 52 14.37 11.47 9.03
C SER A 52 14.50 10.33 10.06
N GLY A 53 14.79 9.10 9.63
CA GLY A 53 14.90 7.94 10.52
C GLY A 53 13.58 7.51 11.15
N LYS A 54 12.43 7.93 10.59
CA LYS A 54 11.10 7.53 11.04
C LYS A 54 10.80 6.11 10.55
N ARG A 55 11.03 5.14 11.42
CA ARG A 55 10.73 3.72 11.21
C ARG A 55 9.84 3.19 12.31
N MET A 56 9.04 2.18 11.98
CA MET A 56 8.37 1.39 13.00
C MET A 56 9.38 0.76 13.96
N VAL A 57 9.20 0.98 15.26
CA VAL A 57 10.00 0.36 16.33
C VAL A 57 9.31 -0.88 16.91
N LYS A 58 7.98 -0.95 16.78
CA LYS A 58 7.15 -2.06 17.25
C LYS A 58 6.80 -2.97 16.07
N SER A 59 6.57 -4.26 16.35
CA SER A 59 6.04 -5.16 15.32
C SER A 59 4.64 -4.70 14.89
N ILE A 60 4.37 -4.76 13.59
CA ILE A 60 3.03 -4.55 13.03
C ILE A 60 2.00 -5.52 13.64
N ASP A 61 2.42 -6.69 14.12
CA ASP A 61 1.55 -7.64 14.83
C ASP A 61 0.97 -7.05 16.12
N VAL A 62 1.72 -6.17 16.81
CA VAL A 62 1.24 -5.50 18.02
C VAL A 62 0.17 -4.48 17.66
N VAL A 63 0.38 -3.73 16.58
CA VAL A 63 -0.59 -2.76 16.06
C VAL A 63 -1.88 -3.47 15.65
N ASN A 64 -1.76 -4.58 14.90
CA ASN A 64 -2.88 -5.39 14.44
C ASN A 64 -3.58 -6.19 15.56
N GLY A 65 -2.95 -6.32 16.73
CA GLY A 65 -3.52 -7.00 17.90
C GLY A 65 -4.52 -6.14 18.68
N TRP A 66 -4.62 -4.85 18.40
CA TRP A 66 -5.60 -3.97 19.05
C TRP A 66 -6.99 -4.14 18.42
N HIS A 67 -7.97 -4.58 19.22
CA HIS A 67 -9.33 -4.84 18.75
C HIS A 67 -10.32 -3.70 19.03
N PHE A 68 -10.05 -2.86 20.04
CA PHE A 68 -10.89 -1.72 20.37
C PHE A 68 -10.38 -0.47 19.65
N VAL A 69 -11.27 0.20 18.91
CA VAL A 69 -10.93 1.39 18.11
C VAL A 69 -10.29 2.49 18.95
N ASN A 70 -10.78 2.70 20.18
CA ASN A 70 -10.27 3.72 21.10
C ASN A 70 -8.82 3.47 21.54
N ASP A 71 -8.36 2.22 21.51
CA ASP A 71 -6.98 1.87 21.82
C ASP A 71 -6.14 1.81 20.54
N PHE A 72 -6.72 1.29 19.45
CA PHE A 72 -6.06 1.14 18.16
C PHE A 72 -5.60 2.48 17.57
N ILE A 73 -6.49 3.48 17.46
CA ILE A 73 -6.18 4.76 16.82
C ILE A 73 -4.97 5.44 17.47
N PRO A 74 -4.97 5.76 18.78
CA PRO A 74 -3.82 6.42 19.38
C PRO A 74 -2.56 5.55 19.35
N TYR A 75 -2.69 4.22 19.39
CA TYR A 75 -1.53 3.35 19.29
C TYR A 75 -0.90 3.41 17.89
N PHE A 76 -1.72 3.32 16.85
CA PHE A 76 -1.29 3.45 15.46
C PHE A 76 -0.63 4.82 15.21
N GLU A 77 -1.29 5.90 15.63
CA GLU A 77 -0.77 7.26 15.42
C GLU A 77 0.59 7.50 16.09
N ASN A 78 0.84 6.89 17.26
CA ASN A 78 2.09 7.09 17.99
C ASN A 78 3.24 6.16 17.54
N HIS A 79 2.95 5.04 16.88
CA HIS A 79 3.94 3.98 16.63
C HIS A 79 4.06 3.52 15.17
N CYS A 80 3.11 3.90 14.32
CA CYS A 80 3.02 3.46 12.93
C CYS A 80 2.87 4.65 11.97
N LYS A 81 2.02 5.62 12.30
CA LYS A 81 1.72 6.75 11.41
C LYS A 81 2.97 7.56 11.04
N ASP A 82 3.02 8.04 9.79
CA ASP A 82 4.12 8.83 9.21
C ASP A 82 5.49 8.12 9.23
N THR A 83 5.50 6.79 9.39
CA THR A 83 6.73 5.98 9.31
C THR A 83 6.95 5.49 7.89
N PHE A 84 8.19 5.16 7.54
CA PHE A 84 8.52 4.62 6.22
C PHE A 84 7.62 3.45 5.80
N GLU A 85 7.31 2.54 6.73
CA GLU A 85 6.45 1.38 6.47
C GLU A 85 5.00 1.78 6.16
N ASP A 86 4.48 2.80 6.84
CA ASP A 86 3.13 3.33 6.65
C ASP A 86 3.00 4.02 5.27
N GLU A 87 3.97 4.85 4.92
CA GLU A 87 3.97 5.56 3.62
C GLU A 87 4.08 4.60 2.43
N LEU A 88 4.81 3.49 2.57
CA LEU A 88 4.80 2.43 1.56
C LEU A 88 3.44 1.75 1.46
N ALA A 89 2.76 1.54 2.59
CA ALA A 89 1.42 0.97 2.61
C ALA A 89 0.42 1.91 1.93
N ASP A 90 0.49 3.21 2.21
CA ASP A 90 -0.35 4.24 1.58
C ASP A 90 -0.13 4.30 0.07
N ALA A 91 1.13 4.23 -0.39
CA ALA A 91 1.42 4.12 -1.82
C ALA A 91 0.77 2.88 -2.47
N VAL A 92 0.86 1.72 -1.81
CA VAL A 92 0.23 0.48 -2.29
C VAL A 92 -1.30 0.61 -2.30
N ILE A 93 -1.90 1.16 -1.26
CA ILE A 93 -3.34 1.38 -1.16
C ILE A 93 -3.82 2.24 -2.33
N ARG A 94 -3.11 3.33 -2.65
CA ARG A 94 -3.45 4.20 -3.79
C ARG A 94 -3.29 3.51 -5.15
N ILE A 95 -2.27 2.66 -5.31
CA ILE A 95 -2.09 1.86 -6.53
C ILE A 95 -3.26 0.89 -6.71
N LEU A 96 -3.68 0.21 -5.65
CA LEU A 96 -4.80 -0.74 -5.67
C LEU A 96 -6.13 -0.04 -5.94
N ASP A 97 -6.39 1.09 -5.27
CA ASP A 97 -7.56 1.94 -5.52
C ASP A 97 -7.66 2.35 -7.00
N LEU A 98 -6.56 2.85 -7.58
CA LEU A 98 -6.50 3.22 -8.99
C LEU A 98 -6.70 2.00 -9.92
N ALA A 99 -6.14 0.84 -9.57
CA ALA A 99 -6.31 -0.37 -10.36
C ALA A 99 -7.78 -0.83 -10.42
N GLU A 100 -8.49 -0.84 -9.30
CA GLU A 100 -9.93 -1.18 -9.30
C GLU A 100 -10.75 -0.14 -10.07
N TYR A 101 -10.46 1.14 -9.88
CA TYR A 101 -11.14 2.23 -10.59
C TYR A 101 -11.04 2.09 -12.12
N GLU A 102 -9.88 1.65 -12.63
CA GLU A 102 -9.64 1.45 -14.06
C GLU A 102 -10.03 0.02 -14.54
N GLY A 103 -10.58 -0.82 -13.67
CA GLY A 103 -10.97 -2.20 -14.01
C GLY A 103 -9.80 -3.14 -14.29
N ILE A 104 -8.64 -2.87 -13.70
CA ILE A 104 -7.40 -3.63 -13.90
C ILE A 104 -7.28 -4.69 -12.81
N ASN A 105 -7.20 -5.97 -13.20
CA ASN A 105 -6.83 -7.04 -12.26
C ASN A 105 -5.32 -7.01 -11.99
N LEU A 106 -4.89 -6.22 -11.00
CA LEU A 106 -3.46 -5.99 -10.74
C LEU A 106 -2.73 -7.29 -10.35
N GLU A 107 -3.38 -8.17 -9.59
CA GLU A 107 -2.82 -9.46 -9.20
C GLU A 107 -2.43 -10.31 -10.43
N ALA A 108 -3.32 -10.42 -11.42
CA ALA A 108 -3.05 -11.15 -12.65
C ALA A 108 -1.87 -10.53 -13.43
N HIS A 109 -1.80 -9.20 -13.49
CA HIS A 109 -0.68 -8.48 -14.11
C HIS A 109 0.65 -8.73 -13.37
N ILE A 110 0.64 -8.75 -12.03
CA ILE A 110 1.81 -9.06 -11.19
C ILE A 110 2.27 -10.50 -11.46
N ILE A 111 1.37 -11.48 -11.45
CA ILE A 111 1.69 -12.89 -11.73
C ILE A 111 2.34 -13.03 -13.11
N ALA A 112 1.76 -12.41 -14.14
CA ALA A 112 2.32 -12.40 -15.50
C ALA A 112 3.71 -11.74 -15.52
N LYS A 113 3.89 -10.61 -14.83
CA LYS A 113 5.17 -9.89 -14.78
C LYS A 113 6.26 -10.68 -14.05
N ILE A 114 5.92 -11.39 -12.97
CA ILE A 114 6.85 -12.27 -12.26
C ILE A 114 7.29 -13.42 -13.17
N ARG A 115 6.35 -14.06 -13.88
CA ARG A 115 6.67 -15.12 -14.86
C ARG A 115 7.63 -14.63 -15.93
N TYR A 116 7.38 -13.44 -16.48
CA TYR A 116 8.26 -12.79 -17.46
C TYR A 116 9.63 -12.42 -16.86
N ASN A 117 9.67 -11.83 -15.67
CA ASN A 117 10.94 -11.43 -15.05
C ASN A 117 11.85 -12.63 -14.74
N LYS A 118 11.28 -13.81 -14.46
CA LYS A 118 12.03 -15.07 -14.28
C LYS A 118 12.72 -15.55 -15.56
N THR A 119 12.30 -15.11 -16.75
CA THR A 119 12.96 -15.46 -18.02
C THR A 119 14.08 -14.49 -18.39
N ARG A 120 14.33 -13.44 -17.58
CA ARG A 120 15.40 -12.47 -17.86
C ARG A 120 16.72 -13.02 -17.34
N ASP A 121 17.77 -12.85 -18.14
CA ASP A 121 19.13 -13.17 -17.71
C ASP A 121 19.51 -12.41 -16.43
N ILE A 122 20.41 -13.01 -15.64
CA ILE A 122 20.94 -12.41 -14.42
C ILE A 122 21.63 -11.09 -14.79
N LYS A 123 21.23 -9.99 -14.15
CA LYS A 123 21.89 -8.69 -14.34
C LYS A 123 23.32 -8.76 -13.80
N HIS A 124 24.31 -8.70 -14.68
CA HIS A 124 25.64 -8.20 -14.34
C HIS A 124 25.59 -6.67 -14.38
N GLY A 125 25.70 -6.01 -13.23
CA GLY A 125 25.74 -4.56 -13.21
C GLY A 125 25.49 -3.99 -11.83
N GLY A 126 26.51 -4.04 -11.00
CA GLY A 126 26.57 -3.27 -9.77
C GLY A 126 26.44 -1.79 -10.09
N LYS A 127 25.32 -1.20 -9.69
CA LYS A 127 25.23 0.20 -9.33
C LYS A 127 24.42 0.26 -8.05
N LYS A 128 25.11 0.54 -6.94
CA LYS A 128 24.46 1.09 -5.77
C LYS A 128 24.02 2.51 -6.13
N TYR A 129 22.82 2.85 -5.72
CA TYR A 129 22.30 4.21 -5.65
C TYR A 129 23.31 5.13 -4.95
#